data_AF-Q9TZ70-F1
#
_entry.id   AF-Q9TZ70-F1
#
_cell.length_a   1.000
_cell.length_b   1.000
_cell.length_c   1.000
_cell.angle_alpha   90.00
_cell.angle_beta   90.00
_cell.angle_gamma   90.00
#
_symmetry.space_group_name_H-M   'P 1'
#
loop_
_entity.id
_entity.type
_entity.pdbx_description
1 polymer ?
#
loop_
_entity_poly.entity_id
_entity_poly.type
_entity_poly.pdbx_seq_one_letter_code
_entity_poly.pdbx_strand_id
1 'polypeptide(L)'
;MSRSRSAAASSSQKPDDMDLMSPDGSASSPSAPNTPATNSGGFSSDRKKATHLRCERQRREAINSGYSDLKDLIPQTTTSLGCKTTNAAILFRACDFMSQLKTDISDADKQLAQLNAQAAALEMIASEYEQMASSVPDAGQSTIQVKMLQLLLDDCFTSFSSQVDFTTYATITRTLLSWVESLAPNAEPFKSTAGKMVTMPFTSP
;
A
#
# COMPACT_ATOMS: atom_id res chain seq x y z
N MET A 1 23.95 -13.12 -44.38
CA MET A 1 23.34 -14.45 -44.60
C MET A 1 23.41 -15.23 -43.28
N SER A 2 22.47 -16.15 -43.07
CA SER A 2 22.31 -17.02 -41.89
C SER A 2 21.45 -16.47 -40.75
N ARG A 3 20.13 -16.39 -41.01
CA ARG A 3 19.09 -16.57 -40.00
C ARG A 3 18.81 -18.07 -39.89
N SER A 4 19.23 -18.71 -38.81
CA SER A 4 18.87 -20.10 -38.52
C SER A 4 17.62 -20.12 -37.65
N ARG A 5 16.51 -20.56 -38.25
CA ARG A 5 15.30 -21.05 -37.58
C ARG A 5 15.48 -22.54 -37.30
N SER A 6 15.07 -23.04 -36.14
CA SER A 6 14.68 -24.45 -35.86
C SER A 6 14.13 -24.51 -34.43
N ALA A 7 12.83 -24.78 -34.24
CA ALA A 7 12.22 -26.09 -34.01
C ALA A 7 12.47 -26.58 -32.55
N ALA A 8 11.51 -26.43 -31.64
CA ALA A 8 10.38 -27.33 -31.38
C ALA A 8 10.81 -28.73 -30.91
N ALA A 9 10.75 -28.99 -29.60
CA ALA A 9 10.61 -30.33 -29.04
C ALA A 9 9.86 -30.25 -27.70
N SER A 10 8.62 -30.72 -27.75
CA SER A 10 7.77 -31.05 -26.61
C SER A 10 8.32 -32.28 -25.89
N SER A 11 8.53 -32.21 -24.58
CA SER A 11 8.71 -33.41 -23.74
C SER A 11 7.83 -33.29 -22.51
N SER A 12 6.69 -33.94 -22.61
CA SER A 12 5.74 -34.27 -21.57
C SER A 12 6.30 -35.44 -20.76
N GLN A 13 6.51 -35.31 -19.44
CA GLN A 13 6.47 -36.49 -18.57
C GLN A 13 6.24 -36.12 -17.08
N LYS A 14 5.04 -36.50 -16.62
CA LYS A 14 4.67 -37.15 -15.35
C LYS A 14 4.84 -36.40 -14.00
N PRO A 15 3.72 -36.08 -13.33
CA PRO A 15 3.66 -35.84 -11.89
C PRO A 15 3.49 -37.17 -11.14
N ASP A 16 4.60 -37.73 -10.65
CA ASP A 16 4.67 -38.71 -9.56
C ASP A 16 5.26 -37.93 -8.36
N ASP A 17 4.92 -38.06 -7.10
CA ASP A 17 4.18 -39.03 -6.32
C ASP A 17 3.59 -38.23 -5.14
N MET A 18 2.32 -38.42 -4.83
CA MET A 18 1.73 -37.87 -3.61
C MET A 18 2.09 -38.80 -2.47
N ASP A 19 3.24 -38.56 -1.82
CA ASP A 19 3.63 -39.24 -0.59
C ASP A 19 2.64 -38.89 0.53
N LEU A 20 1.66 -39.79 0.67
CA LEU A 20 0.69 -39.85 1.74
C LEU A 20 1.41 -40.22 3.05
N MET A 21 2.02 -39.22 3.70
CA MET A 21 2.57 -39.36 5.04
C MET A 21 1.44 -39.73 6.00
N SER A 22 1.35 -41.02 6.34
CA SER A 22 0.45 -41.52 7.38
C SER A 22 1.04 -41.16 8.75
N PRO A 23 0.33 -40.42 9.60
CA PRO A 23 0.80 -40.20 10.96
C PRO A 23 0.57 -41.48 11.78
N ASP A 24 1.63 -42.24 11.98
CA ASP A 24 1.74 -43.28 13.03
C ASP A 24 1.74 -42.58 14.41
N GLY A 25 0.56 -42.11 14.81
CA GLY A 25 0.34 -41.54 16.14
C GLY A 25 0.16 -42.67 17.14
N SER A 26 1.28 -43.26 17.56
CA SER A 26 1.38 -44.22 18.67
C SER A 26 0.54 -43.78 19.87
N ALA A 27 -0.64 -44.38 20.02
CA ALA A 27 -1.41 -44.32 21.24
C ALA A 27 -0.71 -45.22 22.27
N SER A 28 0.17 -44.63 23.07
CA SER A 28 0.76 -45.28 24.24
C SER A 28 -0.36 -45.72 25.18
N SER A 29 -0.70 -47.01 25.15
CA SER A 29 -1.55 -47.64 26.16
C SER A 29 -0.86 -47.51 27.52
N PRO A 30 -1.46 -46.82 28.50
CA PRO A 30 -0.98 -46.89 29.87
C PRO A 30 -1.28 -48.30 30.38
N SER A 31 -0.22 -49.05 30.68
CA SER A 31 -0.29 -50.32 31.41
C SER A 31 -1.04 -50.10 32.72
N ALA A 32 -2.33 -50.46 32.75
CA ALA A 32 -3.15 -50.42 33.94
C ALA A 32 -2.75 -51.59 34.86
N PRO A 33 -2.33 -51.34 36.11
CA PRO A 33 -2.10 -52.39 37.08
C PRO A 33 -3.44 -53.01 37.48
N ASN A 34 -3.47 -54.33 37.43
CA ASN A 34 -4.51 -55.22 37.93
C ASN A 34 -4.96 -54.76 39.34
N THR A 35 -6.10 -54.09 39.44
CA THR A 35 -6.80 -53.91 40.71
C THR A 35 -8.21 -54.51 40.58
N PRO A 36 -8.62 -55.37 41.52
CA PRO A 36 -9.71 -56.30 41.34
C PRO A 36 -11.05 -55.59 41.21
N ALA A 37 -11.85 -56.11 40.29
CA ALA A 37 -13.18 -55.67 39.90
C ALA A 37 -14.17 -55.72 41.08
N THR A 38 -14.10 -54.73 41.98
CA THR A 38 -15.14 -54.49 42.98
C THR A 38 -16.11 -53.46 42.42
N ASN A 39 -17.32 -53.92 42.05
CA ASN A 39 -18.58 -53.17 41.97
C ASN A 39 -18.63 -51.80 41.23
N SER A 40 -17.63 -51.47 40.40
CA SER A 40 -17.47 -50.13 39.79
C SER A 40 -18.21 -49.95 38.46
N GLY A 41 -19.05 -50.89 38.06
CA GLY A 41 -19.76 -50.88 36.77
C GLY A 41 -20.68 -49.66 36.59
N GLY A 42 -21.40 -49.25 37.63
CA GLY A 42 -22.23 -48.04 37.61
C GLY A 42 -21.40 -46.76 37.57
N PHE A 43 -20.48 -46.61 38.54
CA PHE A 43 -19.62 -45.42 38.68
C PHE A 43 -18.69 -45.19 37.47
N SER A 44 -18.21 -46.25 36.83
CA SER A 44 -17.37 -46.14 35.63
C SER A 44 -18.15 -45.53 34.46
N SER A 45 -19.43 -45.92 34.28
CA SER A 45 -20.29 -45.36 33.25
C SER A 45 -20.56 -43.87 33.51
N ASP A 46 -20.80 -43.48 34.76
CA ASP A 46 -21.07 -42.09 35.11
C ASP A 46 -19.82 -41.22 35.04
N ARG A 47 -18.65 -41.76 35.43
CA ARG A 47 -17.36 -41.08 35.23
C ARG A 47 -17.07 -40.85 33.75
N LYS A 48 -17.33 -41.84 32.89
CA LYS A 48 -17.20 -41.70 31.42
C LYS A 48 -18.14 -40.63 30.89
N LYS A 49 -19.42 -40.63 31.30
CA LYS A 49 -20.40 -39.60 30.92
C LYS A 49 -19.95 -38.20 31.35
N ALA A 50 -19.46 -38.05 32.58
CA ALA A 50 -18.96 -36.78 33.11
C ALA A 50 -17.77 -36.25 32.31
N THR A 51 -16.79 -37.11 31.99
CA THR A 51 -15.66 -36.73 31.14
C THR A 51 -16.10 -36.33 29.74
N HIS A 52 -16.98 -37.10 29.11
CA HIS A 52 -17.52 -36.78 27.78
C HIS A 52 -18.22 -35.42 27.77
N LEU A 53 -19.04 -35.13 28.78
CA LEU A 53 -19.72 -33.84 28.93
C LEU A 53 -18.73 -32.68 29.11
N ARG A 54 -17.65 -32.89 29.87
CA ARG A 54 -16.58 -31.90 30.04
C ARG A 54 -15.86 -31.62 28.71
N CYS A 55 -15.48 -32.66 27.98
CA CYS A 55 -14.86 -32.54 26.66
C CYS A 55 -15.79 -31.83 25.66
N GLU A 56 -17.08 -32.17 25.66
CA GLU A 56 -18.09 -31.52 24.81
C GLU A 56 -18.26 -30.03 25.14
N ARG A 57 -18.28 -29.67 26.43
CA ARG A 57 -18.33 -28.27 26.88
C ARG A 57 -17.11 -27.50 26.38
N GLN A 58 -15.91 -28.04 26.55
CA GLN A 58 -14.67 -27.42 26.06
C GLN A 58 -14.69 -27.24 24.54
N ARG A 59 -15.19 -28.23 23.79
CA ARG A 59 -15.34 -28.13 22.33
C ARG A 59 -16.26 -26.97 21.94
N ARG A 60 -17.40 -26.82 22.62
CA ARG A 60 -18.36 -25.73 22.38
C ARG A 60 -17.78 -24.35 22.73
N GLU A 61 -17.06 -24.26 23.83
CA GLU A 61 -16.37 -23.03 24.25
C GLU A 61 -15.34 -22.61 23.21
N ALA A 62 -14.54 -23.53 22.69
CA ALA A 62 -13.57 -23.25 21.63
C ALA A 62 -14.24 -22.77 20.33
N ILE A 63 -15.33 -23.42 19.91
CA ILE A 63 -16.10 -22.99 18.74
C ILE A 63 -16.68 -21.59 18.95
N ASN A 64 -17.27 -21.33 20.11
CA ASN A 64 -17.84 -20.03 20.43
C ASN A 64 -16.77 -18.92 20.47
N SER A 65 -15.57 -19.22 20.98
CA SER A 65 -14.43 -18.32 20.93
C SER A 65 -14.05 -17.99 19.49
N GLY A 66 -13.91 -19.00 18.63
CA GLY A 66 -13.58 -18.78 17.21
C GLY A 66 -14.60 -17.94 16.45
N TYR A 67 -15.90 -18.06 16.78
CA TYR A 67 -16.93 -17.16 16.23
C TYR A 67 -16.80 -15.72 16.74
N SER A 68 -16.37 -15.52 17.99
CA SER A 68 -16.10 -14.19 18.54
C SER A 68 -14.94 -13.54 17.80
N ASP A 69 -13.81 -14.25 17.71
CA ASP A 69 -12.60 -13.75 17.05
C ASP A 69 -12.87 -13.43 15.57
N LEU A 70 -13.57 -14.34 14.86
CA LEU A 70 -13.93 -14.14 13.46
C LEU A 70 -14.86 -12.93 13.28
N LYS A 71 -15.81 -12.72 14.21
CA LYS A 71 -16.71 -11.57 14.16
C LYS A 71 -15.95 -10.25 14.30
N ASP A 72 -14.88 -10.22 15.09
CA ASP A 72 -14.07 -9.03 15.32
C ASP A 72 -13.14 -8.71 14.13
N LEU A 73 -12.73 -9.71 13.35
CA LEU A 73 -11.94 -9.54 12.13
C LEU A 73 -12.75 -9.01 10.93
N ILE A 74 -14.06 -9.24 10.93
CA ILE A 74 -14.95 -8.83 9.84
C ILE A 74 -15.42 -7.39 10.08
N PRO A 75 -15.49 -6.53 9.05
CA PRO A 75 -16.01 -5.18 9.17
C PRO A 75 -17.39 -5.14 9.85
N GLN A 76 -17.53 -4.29 10.86
CA GLN A 76 -18.80 -4.11 11.55
C GLN A 76 -19.79 -3.41 10.62
N THR A 77 -20.60 -4.19 9.92
CA THR A 77 -21.76 -3.67 9.21
C THR A 77 -22.73 -3.08 10.23
N THR A 78 -23.29 -1.91 9.98
CA THR A 78 -24.31 -1.22 10.81
C THR A 78 -25.64 -1.98 10.94
N THR A 79 -25.67 -3.27 10.57
CA THR A 79 -26.81 -4.17 10.63
C THR A 79 -27.39 -4.23 12.04
N SER A 80 -28.43 -3.40 12.22
CA SER A 80 -29.34 -3.27 13.34
C SER A 80 -28.68 -3.30 14.72
N LEU A 81 -28.43 -2.10 15.23
CA LEU A 81 -28.37 -1.76 16.65
C LEU A 81 -29.31 -2.70 17.46
N GLY A 82 -28.75 -3.76 18.04
CA GLY A 82 -29.47 -4.68 18.93
C GLY A 82 -29.77 -6.10 18.42
N CYS A 83 -29.60 -6.44 17.13
CA CYS A 83 -29.77 -7.82 16.68
C CYS A 83 -28.44 -8.59 16.74
N LYS A 84 -28.41 -9.71 17.48
CA LYS A 84 -27.28 -10.63 17.48
C LYS A 84 -27.05 -11.20 16.08
N THR A 85 -25.85 -11.02 15.53
CA THR A 85 -25.47 -11.71 14.30
C THR A 85 -25.52 -13.23 14.53
N THR A 86 -26.22 -13.96 13.65
CA THR A 86 -26.24 -15.42 13.70
C THR A 86 -24.90 -16.00 13.26
N ASN A 87 -24.54 -17.20 13.75
CA ASN A 87 -23.32 -17.90 13.34
C ASN A 87 -23.24 -18.07 11.81
N ALA A 88 -24.36 -18.37 11.15
CA ALA A 88 -24.43 -18.46 9.69
C ALA A 88 -24.08 -17.12 9.01
N ALA A 89 -24.63 -16.00 9.50
CA ALA A 89 -24.30 -14.68 8.96
C ALA A 89 -22.85 -14.27 9.23
N ILE A 90 -22.21 -14.73 10.31
CA ILE A 90 -20.77 -14.54 10.52
C ILE A 90 -19.99 -15.26 9.41
N LEU A 91 -20.32 -16.52 9.12
CA LEU A 91 -19.64 -17.29 8.08
C LEU A 91 -19.79 -16.69 6.69
N PHE A 92 -21.01 -16.30 6.28
CA PHE A 92 -21.23 -15.68 4.98
C PHE A 92 -20.46 -14.37 4.83
N ARG A 93 -20.51 -13.49 5.86
CA ARG A 93 -19.74 -12.24 5.84
C ARG A 93 -18.23 -12.49 5.83
N ALA A 94 -17.75 -13.56 6.46
CA ALA A 94 -16.34 -13.94 6.38
C ALA A 94 -15.93 -14.31 4.95
N CYS A 95 -16.75 -15.09 4.25
CA CYS A 95 -16.51 -15.47 2.86
C CYS A 95 -16.54 -14.27 1.92
N ASP A 96 -17.50 -13.38 2.10
CA ASP A 96 -17.60 -12.13 1.32
C ASP A 96 -16.40 -11.23 1.59
N PHE A 97 -16.03 -11.03 2.86
CA PHE A 97 -14.89 -10.21 3.24
C PHE A 97 -13.57 -10.78 2.71
N MET A 98 -13.38 -12.10 2.75
CA MET A 98 -12.21 -12.74 2.12
C MET A 98 -12.15 -12.48 0.61
N SER A 99 -13.30 -12.47 -0.06
CA SER A 99 -13.37 -12.17 -1.50
C SER A 99 -13.09 -10.70 -1.79
N GLN A 100 -13.58 -9.80 -0.93
CA GLN A 100 -13.28 -8.37 -0.98
C GLN A 100 -11.78 -8.13 -0.80
N LEU A 101 -11.17 -8.69 0.25
CA LEU A 101 -9.73 -8.54 0.52
C LEU A 101 -8.87 -9.02 -0.64
N LYS A 102 -9.23 -10.12 -1.31
CA LYS A 102 -8.52 -10.58 -2.53
C LYS A 102 -8.59 -9.56 -3.66
N THR A 103 -9.75 -8.91 -3.82
CA THR A 103 -9.94 -7.85 -4.82
C THR A 103 -9.11 -6.61 -4.45
N ASP A 104 -9.15 -6.20 -3.19
CA ASP A 104 -8.40 -5.06 -2.67
C ASP A 104 -6.88 -5.26 -2.83
N ILE A 105 -6.37 -6.47 -2.55
CA ILE A 105 -4.97 -6.83 -2.77
C ILE A 105 -4.62 -6.70 -4.26
N SER A 106 -5.46 -7.25 -5.15
CA SER A 106 -5.23 -7.16 -6.60
C SER A 106 -5.23 -5.71 -7.10
N ASP A 107 -6.08 -4.86 -6.56
CA ASP A 107 -6.15 -3.45 -6.95
C ASP A 107 -4.99 -2.64 -6.36
N ALA A 108 -4.57 -2.93 -5.12
CA ALA A 108 -3.38 -2.35 -4.53
C ALA A 108 -2.11 -2.70 -5.32
N ASP A 109 -1.97 -3.96 -5.77
CA ASP A 109 -0.85 -4.39 -6.60
C ASP A 109 -0.80 -3.64 -7.94
N LYS A 110 -1.96 -3.41 -8.58
CA LYS A 110 -2.04 -2.60 -9.81
C LYS A 110 -1.62 -1.16 -9.57
N GLN A 111 -2.08 -0.55 -8.47
CA GLN A 111 -1.71 0.82 -8.11
C GLN A 111 -0.22 0.93 -7.82
N LEU A 112 0.35 -0.01 -7.06
CA LEU A 112 1.79 -0.07 -6.81
C LEU A 112 2.59 -0.19 -8.10
N ALA A 113 2.17 -1.05 -9.03
CA ALA A 113 2.82 -1.18 -10.33
C ALA A 113 2.79 0.15 -11.13
N GLN A 114 1.66 0.86 -11.11
CA GLN A 114 1.53 2.17 -11.76
C GLN A 114 2.44 3.23 -11.12
N LEU A 115 2.46 3.32 -9.78
CA LEU A 115 3.31 4.28 -9.06
C LEU A 115 4.79 3.98 -9.30
N ASN A 116 5.19 2.71 -9.27
CA ASN A 116 6.57 2.32 -9.57
C ASN A 116 6.97 2.68 -11.02
N ALA A 117 6.07 2.50 -11.99
CA ALA A 117 6.32 2.90 -13.37
C ALA A 117 6.48 4.43 -13.50
N GLN A 118 5.67 5.21 -12.77
CA GLN A 118 5.78 6.66 -12.74
C GLN A 118 7.09 7.13 -12.08
N ALA A 119 7.46 6.52 -10.94
CA ALA A 119 8.71 6.82 -10.27
C ALA A 119 9.93 6.53 -11.16
N ALA A 120 9.96 5.36 -11.81
CA ALA A 120 11.01 5.01 -12.77
C ALA A 120 11.05 5.98 -13.96
N ALA A 121 9.90 6.43 -14.47
CA ALA A 121 9.85 7.43 -15.53
C ALA A 121 10.43 8.79 -15.08
N LEU A 122 10.11 9.23 -13.86
CA LEU A 122 10.66 10.47 -13.31
C LEU A 122 12.17 10.38 -13.05
N GLU A 123 12.66 9.22 -12.58
CA GLU A 123 14.09 8.97 -12.42
C GLU A 123 14.84 9.05 -13.76
N MET A 124 14.30 8.46 -14.83
CA MET A 124 14.87 8.59 -16.17
C MET A 124 14.89 10.05 -16.66
N ILE A 125 13.80 10.80 -16.42
CA ILE A 125 13.75 12.22 -16.79
C ILE A 125 14.80 13.02 -16.01
N ALA A 126 14.91 12.78 -14.70
CA ALA A 126 15.89 13.44 -13.85
C ALA A 126 17.33 13.12 -14.30
N SER A 127 17.63 11.86 -14.63
CA SER A 127 18.95 11.47 -15.13
C SER A 127 19.32 12.17 -16.44
N GLU A 128 18.35 12.40 -17.33
CA GLU A 128 18.61 13.13 -18.57
C GLU A 128 18.88 14.60 -18.32
N TYR A 129 18.16 15.23 -17.37
CA TYR A 129 18.45 16.61 -16.98
C TYR A 129 19.85 16.74 -16.35
N GLU A 130 20.26 15.79 -15.52
CA GLU A 130 21.61 15.77 -14.94
C GLU A 130 22.70 15.61 -16.01
N GLN A 131 22.49 14.69 -16.97
CA GLN A 131 23.41 14.54 -18.10
C GLN A 131 23.49 15.80 -18.95
N MET A 132 22.35 16.40 -19.28
CA MET A 132 22.30 17.67 -20.02
C MET A 132 23.04 18.78 -19.27
N ALA A 133 22.83 18.90 -17.95
CA ALA A 133 23.54 19.88 -17.12
C ALA A 133 25.06 19.66 -17.13
N SER A 134 25.53 18.40 -17.11
CA SER A 134 26.95 18.08 -17.19
C SER A 134 27.59 18.39 -18.56
N SER A 135 26.77 18.40 -19.62
CA SER A 135 27.22 18.68 -20.99
C SER A 135 27.35 20.17 -21.31
N VAL A 136 26.81 21.05 -20.44
CA VAL A 136 26.96 22.49 -20.61
C VAL A 136 28.44 22.85 -20.41
N PRO A 137 29.09 23.52 -21.38
CA PRO A 137 30.47 23.95 -21.24
C PRO A 137 30.66 24.71 -19.94
N ASP A 138 31.66 24.29 -19.17
CA ASP A 138 31.97 24.82 -17.85
C ASP A 138 31.88 26.36 -17.85
N ALA A 139 31.07 26.89 -16.93
CA ALA A 139 30.95 28.33 -16.67
C ALA A 139 32.32 28.98 -16.38
N GLY A 140 33.41 28.19 -16.25
CA GLY A 140 34.79 28.65 -16.37
C GLY A 140 35.09 29.57 -17.56
N GLN A 141 34.42 29.43 -18.71
CA GLN A 141 34.59 30.36 -19.84
C GLN A 141 33.73 31.62 -19.78
N SER A 142 32.82 31.71 -18.82
CA SER A 142 31.96 32.88 -18.68
C SER A 142 32.80 34.09 -18.27
N THR A 143 32.64 35.19 -19.00
CA THR A 143 33.28 36.46 -18.65
C THR A 143 32.78 36.90 -17.27
N ILE A 144 33.55 37.73 -16.57
CA ILE A 144 33.13 38.31 -15.28
C ILE A 144 31.73 38.92 -15.37
N GLN A 145 31.37 39.54 -16.51
CA GLN A 145 30.05 40.10 -16.76
C GLN A 145 28.94 39.04 -16.73
N VAL A 146 29.19 37.88 -17.34
CA VAL A 146 28.22 36.77 -17.34
C VAL A 146 28.05 36.21 -15.92
N LYS A 147 29.14 36.08 -15.15
CA LYS A 147 29.05 35.65 -13.73
C LYS A 147 28.27 36.65 -12.87
N MET A 148 28.50 37.95 -13.06
CA MET A 148 27.75 39.00 -12.35
C MET A 148 26.25 38.95 -12.70
N LEU A 149 25.92 38.77 -13.98
CA LEU A 149 24.53 38.59 -14.41
C LEU A 149 23.92 37.33 -13.81
N GLN A 150 24.65 36.22 -13.80
CA GLN A 150 24.20 34.96 -13.20
C GLN A 150 23.88 35.13 -11.71
N LEU A 151 24.79 35.72 -10.93
CA LEU A 151 24.55 35.98 -9.50
C LEU A 151 23.31 36.84 -9.26
N LEU A 152 23.10 37.86 -10.10
CA LEU A 152 21.92 38.71 -10.01
C LEU A 152 20.63 37.93 -10.33
N LEU A 153 20.65 37.08 -11.37
CA LEU A 153 19.50 36.26 -11.74
C LEU A 153 19.20 35.20 -10.68
N ASP A 154 20.22 34.57 -10.10
CA ASP A 154 20.07 33.57 -9.04
C ASP A 154 19.47 34.20 -7.77
N ASP A 155 19.89 35.40 -7.40
CA ASP A 155 19.32 36.15 -6.28
C ASP A 155 17.86 36.56 -6.56
N CYS A 156 17.58 37.07 -7.77
CA CYS A 156 16.21 37.38 -8.20
C CYS A 156 15.31 36.14 -8.15
N PHE A 157 15.79 34.99 -8.64
CA PHE A 157 15.04 33.74 -8.66
C PHE A 157 14.81 33.17 -7.26
N THR A 158 15.82 33.23 -6.40
CA THR A 158 15.70 32.80 -4.99
C THR A 158 14.68 33.65 -4.26
N SER A 159 14.78 34.98 -4.41
CA SER A 159 13.81 35.93 -3.87
C SER A 159 12.40 35.67 -4.39
N PHE A 160 12.24 35.38 -5.69
CA PHE A 160 10.95 35.05 -6.29
C PHE A 160 10.36 33.78 -5.67
N SER A 161 11.15 32.71 -5.63
CA SER A 161 10.73 31.39 -5.15
C SER A 161 10.33 31.42 -3.68
N SER A 162 10.95 32.28 -2.88
CA SER A 162 10.61 32.44 -1.46
C SER A 162 9.42 33.36 -1.21
N GLN A 163 9.16 34.35 -2.07
CA GLN A 163 8.18 35.40 -1.80
C GLN A 163 6.86 35.21 -2.56
N VAL A 164 6.85 34.48 -3.68
CA VAL A 164 5.64 34.32 -4.53
C VAL A 164 4.92 33.00 -4.21
N ASP A 165 3.64 33.11 -3.84
CA ASP A 165 2.80 31.98 -3.45
C ASP A 165 1.74 31.66 -4.52
N PHE A 166 1.79 30.43 -5.05
CA PHE A 166 0.89 29.92 -6.09
C PHE A 166 -0.34 29.16 -5.59
N THR A 167 -0.60 29.15 -4.28
CA THR A 167 -1.71 28.39 -3.68
C THR A 167 -3.08 28.85 -4.19
N THR A 168 -3.29 30.15 -4.37
CA THR A 168 -4.55 30.71 -4.86
C THR A 168 -4.31 31.88 -5.81
N TYR A 169 -5.27 32.18 -6.69
CA TYR A 169 -5.18 33.36 -7.55
C TYR A 169 -4.98 34.67 -6.76
N ALA A 170 -5.65 34.81 -5.62
CA ALA A 170 -5.54 35.99 -4.77
C ALA A 170 -4.16 36.12 -4.09
N THR A 171 -3.53 35.00 -3.68
CA THR A 171 -2.16 35.03 -3.14
C THR A 171 -1.19 35.37 -4.25
N ILE A 172 -1.29 34.75 -5.43
CA ILE A 172 -0.46 35.05 -6.61
C ILE A 172 -0.48 36.54 -6.90
N THR A 173 -1.66 37.14 -7.08
CA THR A 173 -1.80 38.56 -7.43
C THR A 173 -1.13 39.47 -6.38
N ARG A 174 -1.24 39.12 -5.10
CA ARG A 174 -0.70 39.94 -4.01
C ARG A 174 0.81 39.78 -3.89
N THR A 175 1.29 38.55 -3.84
CA THR A 175 2.71 38.26 -3.61
C THR A 175 3.56 38.61 -4.82
N LEU A 176 3.05 38.37 -6.04
CA LEU A 176 3.76 38.71 -7.26
C LEU A 176 3.95 40.23 -7.41
N LEU A 177 2.89 41.00 -7.17
CA LEU A 177 2.98 42.47 -7.21
C LEU A 177 3.92 43.00 -6.13
N SER A 178 3.81 42.50 -4.90
CA SER A 178 4.70 42.88 -3.80
C SER A 178 6.17 42.55 -4.09
N TRP A 179 6.44 41.38 -4.68
CA TRP A 179 7.80 40.98 -5.06
C TRP A 179 8.35 41.87 -6.18
N VAL A 180 7.56 42.15 -7.21
CA VAL A 180 7.91 43.07 -8.30
C VAL A 180 8.25 44.47 -7.77
N GLU A 181 7.45 44.98 -6.83
CA GLU A 181 7.71 46.26 -6.16
C GLU A 181 8.99 46.24 -5.34
N SER A 182 9.31 45.12 -4.68
CA SER A 182 10.54 44.95 -3.91
C SER A 182 11.79 44.93 -4.80
N LEU A 183 11.69 44.33 -6.00
CA LEU A 183 12.82 44.17 -6.92
C LEU A 183 13.18 45.46 -7.64
N ALA A 184 12.17 46.27 -7.98
CA ALA A 184 12.38 47.48 -8.78
C ALA A 184 11.48 48.64 -8.33
N PRO A 185 11.75 49.25 -7.15
CA PRO A 185 10.89 50.29 -6.58
C PRO A 185 10.69 51.49 -7.52
N ASN A 186 11.67 51.76 -8.40
CA ASN A 186 11.67 52.92 -9.31
C ASN A 186 11.49 52.58 -10.80
N ALA A 187 11.27 51.31 -11.17
CA ALA A 187 11.15 50.92 -12.57
C ALA A 187 9.68 50.86 -13.04
N GLU A 188 9.09 52.02 -13.31
CA GLU A 188 7.72 52.16 -13.84
C GLU A 188 7.38 51.24 -15.04
N PRO A 189 8.25 51.05 -16.07
CA PRO A 189 7.92 50.12 -17.17
C PRO A 189 7.82 48.66 -16.72
N PHE A 190 8.59 48.27 -15.69
CA PHE A 190 8.53 46.91 -15.14
C PHE A 190 7.21 46.70 -14.39
N LYS A 191 6.78 47.68 -13.58
CA LYS A 191 5.48 47.67 -12.90
C LYS A 191 4.31 47.58 -13.88
N SER A 192 4.35 48.36 -14.96
CA SER A 192 3.32 48.31 -16.01
C SER A 192 3.22 46.93 -16.66
N THR A 193 4.36 46.30 -16.93
CA THR A 193 4.40 44.96 -17.54
C THR A 193 3.91 43.89 -16.57
N ALA A 194 4.34 43.93 -15.31
CA ALA A 194 3.90 43.02 -14.26
C ALA A 194 2.38 43.11 -14.01
N GLY A 195 1.82 44.32 -13.94
CA GLY A 195 0.38 44.53 -13.80
C GLY A 195 -0.43 43.93 -14.97
N LYS A 196 0.09 44.03 -16.20
CA LYS A 196 -0.50 43.35 -17.36
C LYS A 196 -0.45 41.84 -17.21
N MET A 197 0.68 41.27 -16.81
CA MET A 197 0.81 39.81 -16.63
C MET A 197 -0.15 39.26 -15.57
N VAL A 198 -0.35 39.97 -14.46
CA VAL A 198 -1.28 39.58 -13.38
C VAL A 198 -2.75 39.60 -13.84
N THR A 199 -3.08 40.49 -14.77
CA THR A 199 -4.45 40.70 -15.29
C THR A 199 -4.73 39.93 -16.58
N MET A 200 -3.73 39.24 -17.15
CA MET A 200 -3.95 38.38 -18.30
C MET A 200 -4.91 37.25 -17.91
N PRO A 201 -5.93 36.96 -18.73
CA PRO A 201 -6.80 35.83 -18.47
C PRO A 201 -5.96 34.56 -18.46
N PHE A 202 -6.08 33.77 -17.38
CA PHE A 202 -5.57 32.41 -17.40
C PHE A 202 -6.34 31.65 -18.48
N THR A 203 -5.73 31.50 -19.65
CA THR A 203 -6.15 30.52 -20.62
C THR A 203 -5.77 29.18 -20.02
N SER A 204 -6.70 28.53 -19.32
CA SER A 204 -6.51 27.12 -18.97
C SER A 204 -6.30 26.37 -20.30
N PRO A 205 -5.25 25.54 -20.42
CA PRO A 205 -5.22 24.56 -21.50
C PRO A 205 -6.43 23.62 -21.41
#